data_AF-A0A1J0LJR4-F1
#
_entry.id   AF-A0A1J0LJR4-F1
#
_cell.length_a   1.000
_cell.length_b   1.000
_cell.length_c   1.000
_cell.angle_alpha   90.00
_cell.angle_beta   90.00
_cell.angle_gamma   90.00
#
_symmetry.space_group_name_H-M   'P 1'
#
loop_
_entity.id
_entity.type
_entity.pdbx_description
1 polymer ?
#
loop_
_entity_poly.entity_id
_entity_poly.type
_entity_poly.pdbx_seq_one_letter_code
_entity_poly.pdbx_strand_id
1 'polypeptide(L)'
;MNYKKFTKLILGVIISCGTNSVLANTINISSLKTNHSLKNTDWDGDGIPDYRDLDSDNDGISDLIEGGINPKLDQNNDGKIDNPTDTNHNGLADSVDPDNGGAPASIPDTDGDSVPDFRDLDSDNDGINDIDESGHFNSNERGFMESNGSFINPKDLPDTDQDGIPDVLDPNIDTSNLNKKDSDGDGILDIYDGKPYEFGDAPMNTTPEIPINSIEETNNSRITIYPNPTADELNVTPLTKANKYVIYNSNGNVIKKGKIRKNINVSQLPTGLYIIKFSDGSSHKFIKK
;
A
#
# COMPACT_ATOMS: atom_id res chain seq x y z
N MET A 1 -50.49 4.24 -18.47
CA MET A 1 -50.70 3.91 -17.04
C MET A 1 -49.35 3.57 -16.43
N ASN A 2 -48.93 4.35 -15.42
CA ASN A 2 -47.80 4.18 -14.49
C ASN A 2 -46.35 4.15 -15.02
N TYR A 3 -45.75 5.34 -15.11
CA TYR A 3 -44.31 5.56 -14.86
C TYR A 3 -44.10 5.75 -13.34
N LYS A 4 -43.20 4.98 -12.72
CA LYS A 4 -42.70 5.24 -11.35
C LYS A 4 -41.48 6.17 -11.43
N LYS A 5 -41.46 7.11 -10.48
CA LYS A 5 -40.58 8.30 -10.37
C LYS A 5 -39.09 7.96 -10.31
N PHE A 6 -38.30 8.53 -11.22
CA PHE A 6 -36.88 8.86 -10.99
C PHE A 6 -36.79 10.34 -10.58
N THR A 7 -36.15 10.61 -9.46
CA THR A 7 -35.98 11.96 -8.91
C THR A 7 -34.75 12.60 -9.55
N LYS A 8 -35.04 13.55 -10.46
CA LYS A 8 -34.23 14.65 -11.02
C LYS A 8 -32.81 14.89 -10.44
N LEU A 9 -31.83 14.84 -11.34
CA LEU A 9 -30.89 15.96 -11.57
C LEU A 9 -30.55 16.02 -13.07
N ILE A 10 -31.32 16.77 -13.86
CA ILE A 10 -30.95 17.13 -15.24
C ILE A 10 -31.03 18.65 -15.33
N LEU A 11 -29.87 19.29 -15.43
CA LEU A 11 -29.75 20.68 -15.86
C LEU A 11 -30.00 20.71 -17.36
N GLY A 12 -31.13 21.30 -17.75
CA GLY A 12 -31.62 21.29 -19.13
C GLY A 12 -30.76 22.15 -20.05
N VAL A 13 -30.31 21.54 -21.15
CA VAL A 13 -29.95 22.26 -22.37
C VAL A 13 -31.09 22.08 -23.36
N ILE A 14 -31.99 23.05 -23.42
CA ILE A 14 -33.01 23.16 -24.47
C ILE A 14 -32.32 23.84 -25.67
N ILE A 15 -31.92 23.07 -26.68
CA ILE A 15 -31.66 23.63 -28.02
C ILE A 15 -33.02 23.71 -28.72
N SER A 16 -33.71 24.85 -28.58
CA SER A 16 -34.87 25.18 -29.41
C SER A 16 -34.39 25.98 -30.61
N CYS A 17 -34.52 25.37 -31.79
CA CYS A 17 -34.42 26.03 -33.09
C CYS A 17 -35.59 27.02 -33.24
N GLY A 18 -35.30 28.30 -33.46
CA GLY A 18 -36.31 29.32 -33.72
C GLY A 18 -35.73 30.73 -33.70
N THR A 19 -35.76 31.39 -34.86
CA THR A 19 -35.29 32.75 -35.13
C THR A 19 -35.84 33.80 -34.17
N ASN A 20 -34.98 34.57 -33.50
CA ASN A 20 -34.98 36.05 -33.46
C ASN A 20 -33.94 36.58 -32.47
N SER A 21 -33.06 37.44 -32.98
CA SER A 21 -32.02 38.15 -32.26
C SER A 21 -32.60 39.20 -31.30
N VAL A 22 -32.25 39.15 -30.01
CA VAL A 22 -32.22 40.35 -29.14
C VAL A 22 -31.06 40.26 -28.13
N LEU A 23 -30.08 41.12 -28.38
CA LEU A 23 -29.14 41.80 -27.48
C LEU A 23 -28.36 40.98 -26.43
N ALA A 24 -27.06 40.90 -26.73
CA ALA A 24 -25.95 40.61 -25.86
C ALA A 24 -26.10 41.21 -24.45
N ASN A 25 -26.15 40.33 -23.45
CA ASN A 25 -25.36 40.53 -22.25
C ASN A 25 -24.27 39.45 -22.29
N THR A 26 -23.04 39.89 -22.50
CA THR A 26 -21.85 39.07 -22.42
C THR A 26 -21.82 38.38 -21.06
N ILE A 27 -22.17 37.10 -21.01
CA ILE A 27 -21.76 36.26 -19.88
C ILE A 27 -20.25 36.17 -20.03
N ASN A 28 -19.56 36.93 -19.19
CA ASN A 28 -18.12 36.88 -19.11
C ASN A 28 -17.74 35.49 -18.60
N ILE A 29 -17.33 34.62 -19.52
CA ILE A 29 -16.98 33.21 -19.24
C ILE A 29 -15.78 33.12 -18.25
N SER A 30 -15.10 34.24 -17.98
CA SER A 30 -14.06 34.34 -16.95
C SER A 30 -14.55 34.22 -15.50
N SER A 31 -15.87 34.26 -15.22
CA SER A 31 -16.41 34.05 -13.88
C SER A 31 -17.10 32.69 -13.67
N LEU A 32 -17.18 31.84 -14.70
CA LEU A 32 -17.54 30.42 -14.54
C LEU A 32 -16.25 29.63 -14.31
N LYS A 33 -15.58 29.87 -13.18
CA LYS A 33 -14.76 28.82 -12.57
C LYS A 33 -15.72 27.80 -11.97
N THR A 34 -16.32 26.97 -12.81
CA THR A 34 -16.70 25.64 -12.34
C THR A 34 -15.39 24.94 -12.03
N ASN A 35 -15.02 24.91 -10.75
CA ASN A 35 -13.94 24.08 -10.22
C ASN A 35 -14.30 22.58 -10.32
N HIS A 36 -14.73 22.14 -11.49
CA HIS A 36 -14.49 20.79 -11.95
C HIS A 36 -13.52 20.96 -13.11
N SER A 37 -12.28 21.34 -12.76
CA SER A 37 -11.17 20.85 -13.56
C SER A 37 -11.38 19.34 -13.54
N LEU A 38 -11.72 18.73 -14.67
CA LEU A 38 -11.27 17.38 -14.94
C LEU A 38 -9.75 17.52 -14.98
N LYS A 39 -9.15 17.67 -13.80
CA LYS A 39 -7.75 17.34 -13.62
C LYS A 39 -7.81 15.86 -13.93
N ASN A 40 -7.28 15.50 -15.08
CA ASN A 40 -6.82 14.14 -15.29
C ASN A 40 -5.85 13.93 -14.13
N THR A 41 -6.34 13.34 -13.03
CA THR A 41 -5.51 12.98 -11.89
C THR A 41 -4.45 12.03 -12.42
N ASP A 42 -3.26 12.22 -11.91
CA ASP A 42 -1.99 11.60 -12.29
C ASP A 42 -1.26 11.57 -10.96
N TRP A 43 -1.48 10.48 -10.22
CA TRP A 43 -1.18 10.38 -8.80
C TRP A 43 0.32 10.20 -8.56
N ASP A 44 0.97 9.31 -9.30
CA ASP A 44 2.41 9.08 -9.27
C ASP A 44 3.23 10.16 -10.04
N GLY A 45 2.58 10.88 -10.96
CA GLY A 45 3.20 11.94 -11.75
C GLY A 45 4.04 11.44 -12.93
N ASP A 46 3.80 10.23 -13.44
CA ASP A 46 4.52 9.68 -14.60
C ASP A 46 4.04 10.25 -15.95
N GLY A 47 2.91 10.97 -15.95
CA GLY A 47 2.30 11.60 -17.11
C GLY A 47 1.21 10.76 -17.80
N ILE A 48 0.87 9.60 -17.27
CA ILE A 48 -0.31 8.80 -17.58
C ILE A 48 -1.40 9.16 -16.58
N PRO A 49 -2.57 9.63 -17.04
CA PRO A 49 -3.67 9.87 -16.11
C PRO A 49 -4.19 8.56 -15.48
N ASP A 50 -4.52 8.55 -14.19
CA ASP A 50 -5.00 7.39 -13.43
C ASP A 50 -6.07 6.57 -14.17
N TYR A 51 -7.02 7.23 -14.85
CA TYR A 51 -8.09 6.51 -15.60
C TYR A 51 -7.58 5.70 -16.82
N ARG A 52 -6.29 5.80 -17.13
CA ARG A 52 -5.56 5.06 -18.18
C ARG A 52 -4.33 4.36 -17.64
N ASP A 53 -3.98 4.61 -16.39
CA ASP A 53 -2.90 3.91 -15.73
C ASP A 53 -3.37 2.50 -15.37
N LEU A 54 -2.43 1.59 -15.24
CA LEU A 54 -2.66 0.24 -14.75
C LEU A 54 -2.13 0.05 -13.33
N ASP A 55 -1.41 1.04 -12.82
CA ASP A 55 -0.77 1.11 -11.51
C ASP A 55 -0.60 2.60 -11.18
N SER A 56 -1.65 3.19 -10.58
CA SER A 56 -1.85 4.64 -10.49
C SER A 56 -0.90 5.31 -9.48
N ASP A 57 -0.41 4.60 -8.48
CA ASP A 57 0.61 5.06 -7.54
C ASP A 57 2.02 4.50 -7.83
N ASN A 58 2.13 3.57 -8.78
CA ASN A 58 3.38 3.06 -9.33
C ASN A 58 4.24 2.37 -8.28
N ASP A 59 3.59 1.62 -7.39
CA ASP A 59 4.21 0.82 -6.36
C ASP A 59 4.56 -0.60 -6.89
N GLY A 60 4.03 -0.99 -8.04
CA GLY A 60 4.31 -2.27 -8.72
C GLY A 60 3.26 -3.37 -8.48
N ILE A 61 2.24 -3.09 -7.68
CA ILE A 61 0.96 -3.78 -7.68
C ILE A 61 0.08 -3.09 -8.73
N SER A 62 -0.94 -3.77 -9.26
CA SER A 62 -1.77 -3.19 -10.32
C SER A 62 -3.10 -2.72 -9.76
N ASP A 63 -3.65 -1.65 -10.31
CA ASP A 63 -5.01 -1.13 -10.05
C ASP A 63 -6.10 -2.22 -10.15
N LEU A 64 -5.85 -3.28 -10.94
CA LEU A 64 -6.74 -4.44 -11.03
C LEU A 64 -6.81 -5.19 -9.68
N ILE A 65 -5.65 -5.47 -9.10
CA ILE A 65 -5.53 -6.18 -7.82
C ILE A 65 -6.01 -5.24 -6.70
N GLU A 66 -5.45 -4.04 -6.57
CA GLU A 66 -5.80 -3.13 -5.47
C GLU A 66 -7.22 -2.56 -5.61
N GLY A 67 -7.77 -2.52 -6.82
CA GLY A 67 -9.17 -2.17 -7.06
C GLY A 67 -10.17 -3.23 -6.62
N GLY A 68 -9.73 -4.38 -6.11
CA GLY A 68 -10.61 -5.44 -5.63
C GLY A 68 -11.02 -6.46 -6.71
N ILE A 69 -10.36 -6.49 -7.87
CA ILE A 69 -10.72 -7.43 -8.95
C ILE A 69 -9.96 -8.74 -8.77
N ASN A 70 -10.70 -9.84 -8.90
CA ASN A 70 -10.13 -11.17 -8.76
C ASN A 70 -8.99 -11.43 -9.77
N PRO A 71 -7.78 -11.84 -9.34
CA PRO A 71 -6.64 -11.96 -10.23
C PRO A 71 -6.77 -13.14 -11.20
N LYS A 72 -7.72 -14.07 -10.98
CA LYS A 72 -8.04 -15.14 -11.93
C LYS A 72 -8.55 -14.61 -13.28
N LEU A 73 -8.96 -13.34 -13.33
CA LEU A 73 -9.37 -12.64 -14.56
C LEU A 73 -8.20 -12.09 -15.38
N ASP A 74 -7.00 -12.00 -14.80
CA ASP A 74 -5.75 -11.57 -15.43
C ASP A 74 -4.69 -12.69 -15.27
N GLN A 75 -4.68 -13.65 -16.19
CA GLN A 75 -3.81 -14.83 -16.09
C GLN A 75 -2.40 -14.57 -16.62
N ASN A 76 -2.24 -13.54 -17.46
CA ASN A 76 -0.95 -13.13 -18.01
C ASN A 76 -0.25 -12.05 -17.18
N ASN A 77 -0.93 -11.52 -16.16
CA ASN A 77 -0.45 -10.52 -15.21
C ASN A 77 -0.01 -9.23 -15.90
N ASP A 78 -0.82 -8.75 -16.85
CA ASP A 78 -0.55 -7.52 -17.60
C ASP A 78 -1.38 -6.31 -17.13
N GLY A 79 -2.06 -6.44 -15.99
CA GLY A 79 -2.90 -5.41 -15.37
C GLY A 79 -4.27 -5.30 -16.04
N LYS A 80 -4.67 -6.28 -16.87
CA LYS A 80 -5.93 -6.24 -17.62
C LYS A 80 -6.66 -7.57 -17.57
N ILE A 81 -7.99 -7.46 -17.62
CA ILE A 81 -8.86 -8.63 -17.76
C ILE A 81 -8.62 -9.28 -19.14
N ASP A 82 -8.21 -10.55 -19.16
CA ASP A 82 -7.88 -11.32 -20.37
C ASP A 82 -9.08 -11.54 -21.31
N ASN A 83 -10.29 -11.66 -20.74
CA ASN A 83 -11.52 -11.94 -21.48
C ASN A 83 -12.56 -10.81 -21.28
N PRO A 84 -12.34 -9.59 -21.81
CA PRO A 84 -13.17 -8.43 -21.54
C PRO A 84 -14.40 -8.40 -22.47
N THR A 85 -15.24 -9.42 -22.38
CA THR A 85 -16.52 -9.41 -23.11
C THR A 85 -17.38 -8.26 -22.55
N ASP A 86 -17.88 -7.37 -23.40
CA ASP A 86 -18.76 -6.26 -23.02
C ASP A 86 -20.02 -6.33 -23.89
N THR A 87 -21.07 -6.97 -23.37
CA THR A 87 -22.29 -7.26 -24.13
C THR A 87 -23.11 -5.98 -24.37
N ASN A 88 -23.15 -5.08 -23.40
CA ASN A 88 -24.00 -3.88 -23.45
C ASN A 88 -23.26 -2.64 -23.97
N HIS A 89 -21.95 -2.75 -24.22
CA HIS A 89 -21.04 -1.72 -24.74
C HIS A 89 -20.97 -0.48 -23.86
N ASN A 90 -21.06 -0.64 -22.53
CA ASN A 90 -20.96 0.45 -21.57
C ASN A 90 -19.51 0.74 -21.12
N GLY A 91 -18.55 -0.08 -21.55
CA GLY A 91 -17.13 0.04 -21.22
C GLY A 91 -16.67 -0.78 -20.01
N LEU A 92 -17.55 -1.54 -19.36
CA LEU A 92 -17.21 -2.52 -18.34
C LEU A 92 -17.22 -3.93 -18.95
N ALA A 93 -16.28 -4.78 -18.53
CA ALA A 93 -16.35 -6.19 -18.87
C ALA A 93 -17.51 -6.86 -18.12
N ASP A 94 -18.23 -7.76 -18.77
CA ASP A 94 -19.36 -8.52 -18.23
C ASP A 94 -19.01 -9.22 -16.91
N SER A 95 -17.75 -9.61 -16.69
CA SER A 95 -17.27 -10.22 -15.44
C SER A 95 -17.31 -9.27 -14.24
N VAL A 96 -17.23 -7.95 -14.49
CA VAL A 96 -17.22 -6.90 -13.47
C VAL A 96 -18.39 -5.92 -13.59
N ASP A 97 -19.28 -6.12 -14.56
CA ASP A 97 -20.45 -5.27 -14.80
C ASP A 97 -21.69 -5.79 -14.02
N PRO A 98 -22.18 -5.06 -13.00
CA PRO A 98 -23.38 -5.45 -12.25
C PRO A 98 -24.64 -5.54 -13.12
N ASP A 99 -24.75 -4.73 -14.18
CA ASP A 99 -25.90 -4.72 -15.08
C ASP A 99 -25.91 -5.93 -16.03
N ASN A 100 -24.80 -6.67 -16.10
CA ASN A 100 -24.64 -7.88 -16.91
C ASN A 100 -24.25 -9.12 -16.09
N GLY A 101 -24.43 -9.07 -14.76
CA GLY A 101 -24.25 -10.22 -13.85
C GLY A 101 -22.83 -10.42 -13.31
N GLY A 102 -21.93 -9.48 -13.58
CA GLY A 102 -20.60 -9.40 -12.98
C GLY A 102 -20.59 -8.83 -11.57
N ALA A 103 -19.44 -8.94 -10.91
CA ALA A 103 -19.20 -8.36 -9.58
C ALA A 103 -18.37 -7.08 -9.72
N PRO A 104 -18.87 -5.91 -9.26
CA PRO A 104 -18.12 -4.67 -9.37
C PRO A 104 -16.87 -4.71 -8.49
N ALA A 105 -15.86 -3.93 -8.87
CA ALA A 105 -14.74 -3.57 -8.00
C ALA A 105 -15.26 -3.06 -6.65
N SER A 106 -14.72 -3.57 -5.54
CA SER A 106 -15.05 -3.13 -4.20
C SER A 106 -14.53 -1.72 -3.90
N ILE A 107 -13.50 -1.27 -4.63
CA ILE A 107 -12.72 -0.06 -4.33
C ILE A 107 -12.28 -0.07 -2.85
N PRO A 108 -11.34 -0.96 -2.49
CA PRO A 108 -10.72 -1.00 -1.16
C PRO A 108 -10.15 0.36 -0.71
N ASP A 109 -10.15 0.56 0.61
CA ASP A 109 -9.62 1.70 1.39
C ASP A 109 -9.28 1.10 2.75
N THR A 110 -8.11 0.46 2.80
CA THR A 110 -7.72 -0.50 3.84
C THR A 110 -7.48 0.18 5.19
N ASP A 111 -6.79 1.32 5.23
CA ASP A 111 -6.57 2.10 6.45
C ASP A 111 -7.74 3.08 6.79
N GLY A 112 -8.66 3.28 5.84
CA GLY A 112 -9.83 4.14 6.00
C GLY A 112 -9.51 5.65 5.99
N ASP A 113 -8.36 6.07 5.44
CA ASP A 113 -7.95 7.47 5.35
C ASP A 113 -8.63 8.23 4.19
N SER A 114 -9.45 7.54 3.40
CA SER A 114 -10.15 8.01 2.20
C SER A 114 -9.30 8.12 0.93
N VAL A 115 -8.09 7.57 0.93
CA VAL A 115 -7.31 7.24 -0.26
C VAL A 115 -7.57 5.76 -0.56
N PRO A 116 -8.14 5.43 -1.74
CA PRO A 116 -8.27 4.03 -2.13
C PRO A 116 -6.90 3.38 -2.33
N ASP A 117 -6.80 2.09 -2.02
CA ASP A 117 -5.53 1.32 -2.03
C ASP A 117 -4.74 1.46 -3.33
N PHE A 118 -5.39 1.45 -4.51
CA PHE A 118 -4.74 1.66 -5.82
C PHE A 118 -4.14 3.07 -6.03
N ARG A 119 -4.21 3.93 -5.01
CA ARG A 119 -3.58 5.25 -4.95
C ARG A 119 -2.84 5.43 -3.63
N ASP A 120 -2.66 4.41 -2.83
CA ASP A 120 -1.90 4.51 -1.59
C ASP A 120 -0.55 3.81 -1.78
N LEU A 121 0.50 4.37 -1.20
CA LEU A 121 1.82 3.71 -1.21
C LEU A 121 2.02 2.84 0.04
N ASP A 122 1.12 2.93 1.02
CA ASP A 122 1.15 2.28 2.34
C ASP A 122 -0.32 2.05 2.72
N SER A 123 -0.99 1.12 2.03
CA SER A 123 -2.45 0.91 2.03
C SER A 123 -3.04 0.62 3.42
N ASP A 124 -2.25 0.03 4.31
CA ASP A 124 -2.59 -0.20 5.72
C ASP A 124 -1.93 0.82 6.67
N ASN A 125 -1.03 1.69 6.19
CA ASN A 125 -0.40 2.75 6.97
C ASN A 125 0.41 2.24 8.17
N ASP A 126 0.97 1.03 8.05
CA ASP A 126 1.83 0.40 9.07
C ASP A 126 3.24 1.04 9.11
N GLY A 127 3.59 1.81 8.08
CA GLY A 127 4.88 2.47 7.89
C GLY A 127 5.86 1.71 7.00
N ILE A 128 5.40 0.73 6.22
CA ILE A 128 6.11 -0.02 5.20
C ILE A 128 5.31 0.08 3.92
N ASN A 129 5.96 0.54 2.85
CA ASN A 129 5.24 0.71 1.59
C ASN A 129 4.86 -0.64 0.98
N ASP A 130 3.74 -0.66 0.28
CA ASP A 130 3.13 -1.79 -0.42
C ASP A 130 4.15 -2.53 -1.34
N ILE A 131 4.97 -1.79 -2.07
CA ILE A 131 6.10 -2.33 -2.85
C ILE A 131 7.10 -3.18 -2.04
N ASP A 132 7.40 -2.79 -0.79
CA ASP A 132 8.35 -3.50 0.08
C ASP A 132 7.70 -4.78 0.63
N GLU A 133 6.38 -4.78 0.83
CA GLU A 133 5.61 -5.89 1.39
C GLU A 133 5.26 -6.96 0.36
N SER A 134 4.93 -6.52 -0.85
CA SER A 134 4.82 -7.39 -2.02
C SER A 134 6.14 -8.12 -2.32
N GLY A 135 7.26 -7.67 -1.76
CA GLY A 135 8.58 -8.29 -1.93
C GLY A 135 9.30 -7.80 -3.19
N HIS A 136 8.81 -6.72 -3.82
CA HIS A 136 9.49 -6.02 -4.89
C HIS A 136 10.69 -5.21 -4.37
N PHE A 137 11.61 -4.88 -5.29
CA PHE A 137 12.87 -4.25 -4.92
C PHE A 137 12.75 -2.72 -4.92
N ASN A 138 12.54 -2.14 -3.73
CA ASN A 138 12.57 -0.71 -3.49
C ASN A 138 13.93 -0.25 -2.90
N SER A 139 14.89 0.08 -3.77
CA SER A 139 16.27 0.38 -3.37
C SER A 139 16.47 1.77 -2.74
N ASN A 140 15.56 2.68 -3.06
CA ASN A 140 15.55 4.10 -2.71
C ASN A 140 14.55 4.44 -1.58
N GLU A 141 13.71 3.48 -1.17
CA GLU A 141 12.75 3.58 -0.06
C GLU A 141 11.70 4.68 -0.26
N ARG A 142 11.21 4.87 -1.50
CA ARG A 142 10.23 5.92 -1.82
C ARG A 142 8.79 5.42 -2.03
N GLY A 143 8.57 4.12 -2.04
CA GLY A 143 7.26 3.51 -2.33
C GLY A 143 7.09 3.19 -3.82
N PHE A 144 7.79 3.90 -4.69
CA PHE A 144 7.69 3.67 -6.14
C PHE A 144 8.57 2.54 -6.66
N MET A 145 8.07 1.85 -7.68
CA MET A 145 8.81 0.89 -8.47
C MET A 145 9.91 1.58 -9.29
N GLU A 146 11.15 1.08 -9.18
CA GLU A 146 12.32 1.77 -9.77
C GLU A 146 12.58 1.43 -11.23
N SER A 147 11.91 0.43 -11.77
CA SER A 147 12.09 -0.06 -13.13
C SER A 147 10.74 -0.34 -13.76
N ASN A 148 10.65 -0.31 -15.08
CA ASN A 148 9.51 -0.84 -15.86
C ASN A 148 9.43 -2.37 -15.69
N GLY A 149 9.34 -2.82 -14.45
CA GLY A 149 9.18 -4.20 -14.04
C GLY A 149 7.83 -4.70 -14.50
N SER A 150 7.71 -6.02 -14.54
CA SER A 150 6.37 -6.61 -14.61
C SER A 150 5.66 -6.30 -13.29
N PHE A 151 4.34 -6.15 -13.32
CA PHE A 151 3.53 -6.19 -12.11
C PHE A 151 3.89 -7.42 -11.29
N ILE A 152 3.76 -7.31 -9.97
CA ILE A 152 3.92 -8.48 -9.12
C ILE A 152 2.91 -9.55 -9.50
N ASN A 153 3.32 -10.82 -9.45
CA ASN A 153 2.36 -11.90 -9.66
C ASN A 153 1.47 -12.00 -8.42
N PRO A 154 0.14 -12.06 -8.55
CA PRO A 154 -0.76 -12.26 -7.42
C PRO A 154 -0.42 -13.49 -6.59
N LYS A 155 0.21 -14.53 -7.17
CA LYS A 155 0.64 -15.73 -6.43
C LYS A 155 1.85 -15.52 -5.53
N ASP A 156 2.59 -14.44 -5.76
CA ASP A 156 3.75 -14.05 -4.97
C ASP A 156 3.35 -13.07 -3.86
N LEU A 157 2.12 -12.54 -3.88
CA LEU A 157 1.54 -11.78 -2.78
C LEU A 157 1.22 -12.69 -1.58
N PRO A 158 1.20 -12.14 -0.36
CA PRO A 158 0.69 -12.84 0.82
C PRO A 158 -0.70 -13.42 0.60
N ASP A 159 -0.87 -14.68 1.03
CA ASP A 159 -2.11 -15.45 0.97
C ASP A 159 -2.12 -16.34 2.23
N THR A 160 -2.70 -15.81 3.31
CA THR A 160 -2.64 -16.35 4.66
C THR A 160 -3.37 -17.68 4.78
N ASP A 161 -4.46 -17.86 4.05
CA ASP A 161 -5.31 -19.06 4.10
C ASP A 161 -5.01 -20.07 2.97
N GLN A 162 -4.20 -19.68 1.99
CA GLN A 162 -3.73 -20.45 0.84
C GLN A 162 -4.87 -20.90 -0.09
N ASP A 163 -5.94 -20.11 -0.19
CA ASP A 163 -7.04 -20.37 -1.10
C ASP A 163 -6.77 -19.88 -2.55
N GLY A 164 -5.67 -19.15 -2.74
CA GLY A 164 -5.22 -18.59 -4.01
C GLY A 164 -5.83 -17.23 -4.34
N ILE A 165 -6.43 -16.53 -3.37
CA ILE A 165 -6.76 -15.11 -3.38
C ILE A 165 -5.81 -14.41 -2.39
N PRO A 166 -5.08 -13.36 -2.83
CA PRO A 166 -4.20 -12.61 -1.94
C PRO A 166 -4.95 -11.94 -0.79
N ASP A 167 -4.26 -11.72 0.32
CA ASP A 167 -4.83 -11.14 1.54
C ASP A 167 -5.46 -9.74 1.29
N VAL A 168 -4.84 -8.89 0.47
CA VAL A 168 -5.40 -7.61 0.00
C VAL A 168 -6.80 -7.72 -0.66
N LEU A 169 -7.12 -8.88 -1.23
CA LEU A 169 -8.39 -9.13 -1.94
C LEU A 169 -9.39 -9.96 -1.14
N ASP A 170 -8.93 -10.68 -0.13
CA ASP A 170 -9.79 -11.42 0.79
C ASP A 170 -9.48 -11.10 2.26
N PRO A 171 -9.58 -9.82 2.65
CA PRO A 171 -9.57 -9.48 4.06
C PRO A 171 -10.85 -10.07 4.66
N ASN A 172 -10.74 -11.13 5.47
CA ASN A 172 -11.76 -11.75 6.36
C ASN A 172 -12.22 -13.19 6.02
N ILE A 173 -11.50 -14.00 5.26
CA ILE A 173 -11.83 -15.42 5.05
C ILE A 173 -10.55 -16.25 5.28
N ASP A 174 -10.43 -17.27 6.14
CA ASP A 174 -11.40 -18.17 6.76
C ASP A 174 -11.06 -18.48 8.24
N THR A 175 -12.06 -18.25 9.10
CA THR A 175 -12.34 -18.82 10.42
C THR A 175 -12.25 -20.36 10.57
N SER A 176 -11.62 -21.10 9.66
CA SER A 176 -11.48 -22.56 9.73
C SER A 176 -10.70 -23.04 10.95
N ASN A 177 -9.97 -22.13 11.62
CA ASN A 177 -9.65 -22.24 13.04
C ASN A 177 -10.54 -21.31 13.86
N LEU A 178 -11.73 -21.79 14.22
CA LEU A 178 -12.78 -21.17 15.07
C LEU A 178 -12.33 -20.66 16.46
N ASN A 179 -11.03 -20.57 16.73
CA ASN A 179 -10.43 -20.12 17.97
C ASN A 179 -9.41 -18.97 17.80
N LYS A 180 -9.27 -18.40 16.60
CA LYS A 180 -8.38 -17.25 16.36
C LYS A 180 -9.24 -15.99 16.29
N LYS A 181 -8.80 -14.97 17.02
CA LYS A 181 -9.46 -13.66 17.13
C LYS A 181 -8.89 -12.78 16.02
N ASP A 182 -9.77 -11.95 15.49
CA ASP A 182 -9.50 -10.83 14.61
C ASP A 182 -10.20 -9.66 15.33
N SER A 183 -9.39 -8.73 15.85
CA SER A 183 -9.79 -7.76 16.85
C SER A 183 -10.42 -6.51 16.27
N ASP A 184 -9.98 -6.15 15.08
CA ASP A 184 -10.29 -4.94 14.34
C ASP A 184 -11.10 -5.21 13.08
N GLY A 185 -11.21 -6.46 12.64
CA GLY A 185 -12.01 -6.86 11.50
C GLY A 185 -11.35 -6.50 10.17
N ASP A 186 -10.03 -6.36 10.18
CA ASP A 186 -9.21 -6.08 9.00
C ASP A 186 -9.07 -7.32 8.10
N GLY A 187 -9.43 -8.49 8.60
CA GLY A 187 -9.39 -9.75 7.87
C GLY A 187 -8.15 -10.59 8.09
N ILE A 188 -7.21 -10.12 8.89
CA ILE A 188 -6.04 -10.83 9.36
C ILE A 188 -6.29 -11.27 10.81
N LEU A 189 -5.84 -12.48 11.17
CA LEU A 189 -6.01 -12.95 12.55
C LEU A 189 -4.98 -12.26 13.44
N ASP A 190 -5.33 -11.89 14.69
CA ASP A 190 -4.48 -11.27 15.75
C ASP A 190 -3.06 -11.88 15.91
N ILE A 191 -2.87 -13.12 15.44
CA ILE A 191 -1.60 -13.86 15.51
C ILE A 191 -0.66 -13.59 14.31
N TYR A 192 -1.19 -12.94 13.28
CA TYR A 192 -0.57 -12.56 12.02
C TYR A 192 -0.61 -11.03 11.88
N ASP A 193 -1.69 -10.41 12.34
CA ASP A 193 -1.85 -8.96 12.54
C ASP A 193 -0.69 -8.39 13.39
N GLY A 194 -0.05 -7.35 12.86
CA GLY A 194 1.14 -6.70 13.43
C GLY A 194 2.47 -7.33 13.02
N LYS A 195 2.50 -8.06 11.91
CA LYS A 195 3.75 -8.42 11.24
C LYS A 195 4.02 -7.36 10.16
N PRO A 196 5.08 -6.55 10.31
CA PRO A 196 5.39 -5.44 9.39
C PRO A 196 5.93 -5.92 8.04
N TYR A 197 5.24 -6.80 7.35
CA TYR A 197 5.64 -7.43 6.09
C TYR A 197 4.48 -8.16 5.41
N GLU A 198 3.24 -7.97 5.85
CA GLU A 198 2.06 -8.66 5.32
C GLU A 198 1.10 -7.60 4.78
N PHE A 199 1.21 -7.33 3.48
CA PHE A 199 0.38 -6.35 2.75
C PHE A 199 -1.11 -6.52 3.02
N GLY A 200 -1.76 -5.43 3.45
CA GLY A 200 -3.19 -5.38 3.78
C GLY A 200 -3.50 -5.61 5.27
N ASP A 201 -2.53 -5.38 6.17
CA ASP A 201 -2.70 -5.52 7.62
C ASP A 201 -3.14 -4.21 8.28
N ALA A 202 -4.38 -3.77 8.04
CA ALA A 202 -4.86 -2.50 8.60
C ALA A 202 -4.74 -2.45 10.15
N PRO A 203 -3.90 -1.58 10.74
CA PRO A 203 -3.98 -1.30 12.15
C PRO A 203 -5.20 -0.43 12.45
N MET A 204 -6.05 -0.97 13.33
CA MET A 204 -7.03 -0.22 14.14
C MET A 204 -6.55 1.19 14.51
N ASN A 205 -7.41 2.20 14.40
CA ASN A 205 -7.21 3.54 15.00
C ASN A 205 -6.84 3.42 16.48
N THR A 206 -5.55 3.38 16.78
CA THR A 206 -4.98 3.47 18.10
C THR A 206 -3.71 4.29 17.98
N THR A 207 -3.68 5.40 18.71
CA THR A 207 -2.44 6.11 19.04
C THR A 207 -1.31 5.12 19.31
N PRO A 208 -0.10 5.34 18.79
CA PRO A 208 0.95 4.32 18.74
C PRO A 208 1.28 3.79 20.13
N GLU A 209 0.88 2.56 20.43
CA GLU A 209 1.31 1.85 21.63
C GLU A 209 2.55 1.00 21.33
N ILE A 210 3.60 1.26 22.11
CA ILE A 210 4.86 0.50 22.06
C ILE A 210 4.61 -0.90 22.66
N PRO A 211 4.95 -2.01 21.98
CA PRO A 211 4.76 -3.34 22.57
C PRO A 211 5.76 -3.59 23.71
N ILE A 212 5.22 -3.92 24.89
CA ILE A 212 5.97 -4.26 26.11
C ILE A 212 5.98 -5.80 26.27
N ASN A 213 7.16 -6.44 26.09
CA ASN A 213 7.68 -7.74 26.63
C ASN A 213 6.72 -8.96 26.79
N SER A 214 7.04 -10.22 26.45
CA SER A 214 8.21 -11.04 26.89
C SER A 214 8.21 -12.50 26.35
N ILE A 215 9.37 -12.98 25.86
CA ILE A 215 10.12 -14.26 26.09
C ILE A 215 9.36 -15.61 25.91
N GLU A 216 9.71 -16.62 25.09
CA GLU A 216 10.97 -17.37 24.81
C GLU A 216 10.93 -18.03 23.41
N GLU A 217 12.07 -18.18 22.70
CA GLU A 217 12.47 -19.50 22.14
C GLU A 217 13.90 -19.57 21.55
N THR A 218 14.59 -20.61 22.04
CA THR A 218 15.70 -21.44 21.55
C THR A 218 16.85 -20.91 20.65
N ASN A 219 18.06 -21.14 21.20
CA ASN A 219 19.40 -20.90 20.67
C ASN A 219 19.69 -21.52 19.27
N ASN A 220 19.89 -20.70 18.23
CA ASN A 220 21.04 -20.85 17.30
C ASN A 220 21.33 -19.65 16.34
N SER A 221 21.20 -18.39 16.75
CA SER A 221 21.49 -17.25 15.83
C SER A 221 21.44 -15.87 16.50
N ARG A 222 22.21 -15.68 17.57
CA ARG A 222 22.34 -14.34 18.19
C ARG A 222 23.16 -13.44 17.27
N ILE A 223 22.65 -12.26 16.94
CA ILE A 223 23.42 -11.22 16.27
C ILE A 223 24.65 -10.88 17.12
N THR A 224 25.79 -10.68 16.47
CA THR A 224 27.03 -10.23 17.09
C THR A 224 27.54 -9.00 16.35
N ILE A 225 28.14 -8.07 17.10
CA ILE A 225 28.73 -6.84 16.57
C ILE A 225 30.23 -6.77 16.84
N TYR A 226 31.02 -6.40 15.83
CA TYR A 226 32.47 -6.27 15.97
C TYR A 226 33.06 -5.27 14.96
N PRO A 227 34.20 -4.62 15.25
CA PRO A 227 34.90 -4.64 16.53
C PRO A 227 34.14 -3.82 17.59
N ASN A 228 34.21 -4.23 18.85
CA ASN A 228 33.72 -3.43 19.97
C ASN A 228 34.81 -3.41 21.04
N PRO A 229 35.46 -2.27 21.33
CA PRO A 229 35.16 -0.91 20.84
C PRO A 229 35.43 -0.68 19.34
N THR A 230 34.67 0.23 18.73
CA THR A 230 34.77 0.59 17.30
C THR A 230 35.28 2.02 17.09
N ALA A 231 35.98 2.24 15.98
CA ALA A 231 36.33 3.56 15.47
C ALA A 231 35.28 4.03 14.45
N ASP A 232 35.24 3.46 13.25
CA ASP A 232 34.42 4.02 12.18
C ASP A 232 33.29 3.10 11.71
N GLU A 233 33.41 1.79 11.92
CA GLU A 233 32.52 0.80 11.34
C GLU A 233 32.22 -0.35 12.32
N LEU A 234 30.97 -0.83 12.30
CA LEU A 234 30.53 -2.04 13.00
C LEU A 234 30.07 -3.07 11.98
N ASN A 235 30.64 -4.27 12.04
CA ASN A 235 30.16 -5.43 11.31
C ASN A 235 29.11 -6.16 12.15
N VAL A 236 28.14 -6.76 11.47
CA VAL A 236 27.02 -7.46 12.08
C VAL A 236 26.94 -8.86 11.51
N THR A 237 26.78 -9.88 12.37
CA THR A 237 26.71 -11.27 11.93
C THR A 237 25.72 -12.06 12.81
N PRO A 238 24.74 -12.78 12.22
CA PRO A 238 24.44 -12.90 10.79
C PRO A 238 23.60 -11.74 10.24
N LEU A 239 23.83 -11.33 8.98
CA LEU A 239 23.07 -10.25 8.31
C LEU A 239 21.62 -10.64 8.01
N THR A 240 21.32 -11.94 7.92
CA THR A 240 19.97 -12.46 7.66
C THR A 240 18.95 -12.08 8.74
N LYS A 241 19.41 -11.64 9.91
CA LYS A 241 18.55 -11.21 11.03
C LYS A 241 18.62 -9.70 11.31
N ALA A 242 19.47 -8.98 10.59
CA ALA A 242 19.88 -7.63 10.94
C ALA A 242 19.75 -6.68 9.75
N ASN A 243 18.62 -6.69 9.03
CA ASN A 243 18.47 -5.82 7.86
C ASN A 243 18.30 -4.35 8.23
N LYS A 244 17.82 -4.00 9.44
CA LYS A 244 17.64 -2.62 9.95
C LYS A 244 18.33 -2.46 11.31
N TYR A 245 18.73 -1.23 11.65
CA TYR A 245 19.27 -0.89 12.97
C TYR A 245 18.88 0.52 13.44
N VAL A 246 18.87 0.72 14.76
CA VAL A 246 18.71 2.01 15.45
C VAL A 246 19.75 2.13 16.55
N ILE A 247 20.50 3.23 16.57
CA ILE A 247 21.52 3.55 17.58
C ILE A 247 20.97 4.60 18.53
N TYR A 248 21.05 4.31 19.82
CA TYR A 248 20.68 5.17 20.92
C TYR A 248 21.91 5.64 21.68
N ASN A 249 21.90 6.88 22.17
CA ASN A 249 22.88 7.35 23.15
C ASN A 249 22.59 6.81 24.56
N SER A 250 23.46 7.08 25.52
CA SER A 250 23.30 6.68 26.92
C SER A 250 22.02 7.19 27.59
N ASN A 251 21.40 8.23 27.03
CA ASN A 251 20.18 8.85 27.54
C ASN A 251 18.92 8.29 26.84
N GLY A 252 19.07 7.27 25.99
CA GLY A 252 17.95 6.64 25.27
C GLY A 252 17.44 7.42 24.06
N ASN A 253 18.14 8.48 23.63
CA ASN A 253 17.75 9.25 22.44
C ASN A 253 18.29 8.56 21.19
N VAL A 254 17.48 8.50 20.13
CA VAL A 254 17.89 7.98 18.82
C VAL A 254 18.91 8.93 18.18
N ILE A 255 20.05 8.40 17.77
CA ILE A 255 21.15 9.15 17.13
C ILE A 255 21.28 8.79 15.65
N LYS A 256 21.05 7.53 15.29
CA LYS A 256 21.18 7.07 13.90
C LYS A 256 20.30 5.85 13.67
N LYS A 257 19.65 5.76 12.51
CA LYS A 257 18.91 4.57 12.05
C LYS A 257 19.25 4.27 10.59
N GLY A 258 19.04 3.04 10.13
CA GLY A 258 19.21 2.68 8.72
C GLY A 258 19.21 1.18 8.45
N LYS A 259 19.26 0.79 7.16
CA LYS A 259 19.42 -0.61 6.72
C LYS A 259 20.89 -1.05 6.71
N ILE A 260 21.19 -2.31 7.01
CA ILE A 260 22.56 -2.87 7.00
C ILE A 260 22.83 -3.55 5.66
N ARG A 261 23.66 -2.91 4.82
CA ARG A 261 24.07 -3.49 3.52
C ARG A 261 25.33 -4.36 3.63
N LYS A 262 26.26 -4.02 4.53
CA LYS A 262 27.52 -4.77 4.76
C LYS A 262 28.09 -4.52 6.15
N ASN A 263 28.23 -3.24 6.50
CA ASN A 263 28.69 -2.74 7.78
C ASN A 263 27.86 -1.50 8.15
N ILE A 264 27.97 -1.05 9.40
CA ILE A 264 27.33 0.16 9.90
C ILE A 264 28.39 1.21 10.12
N ASN A 265 28.29 2.33 9.42
CA ASN A 265 29.19 3.46 9.62
C ASN A 265 28.78 4.27 10.87
N VAL A 266 29.68 4.34 11.85
CA VAL A 266 29.55 5.08 13.11
C VAL A 266 30.61 6.19 13.27
N SER A 267 31.38 6.50 12.22
CA SER A 267 32.45 7.51 12.23
C SER A 267 31.99 8.90 12.71
N GLN A 268 30.74 9.26 12.39
CA GLN A 268 30.12 10.54 12.73
C GLN A 268 29.66 10.64 14.19
N LEU A 269 29.66 9.53 14.94
CA LEU A 269 29.24 9.53 16.33
C LEU A 269 30.36 10.05 17.24
N PRO A 270 30.07 10.95 18.21
CA PRO A 270 31.02 11.30 19.25
C PRO A 270 31.50 10.08 20.04
N THR A 271 32.71 10.14 20.58
CA THR A 271 33.23 9.07 21.46
C THR A 271 32.32 8.89 22.66
N GLY A 272 31.91 7.65 22.94
CA GLY A 272 30.91 7.42 23.96
C GLY A 272 30.31 6.03 23.92
N LEU A 273 29.32 5.85 24.80
CA LEU A 273 28.59 4.61 24.93
C LEU A 273 27.27 4.66 24.19
N TYR A 274 27.01 3.61 23.40
CA TYR A 274 25.81 3.50 22.58
C TYR A 274 25.17 2.13 22.72
N ILE A 275 23.86 2.11 22.48
CA ILE A 275 23.07 0.89 22.34
C ILE A 275 22.62 0.84 20.88
N ILE A 276 22.88 -0.26 20.20
CA ILE A 276 22.32 -0.54 18.87
C ILE A 276 21.23 -1.60 19.00
N LYS A 277 20.06 -1.34 18.45
CA LYS A 277 18.94 -2.26 18.33
C LYS A 277 18.79 -2.67 16.87
N PHE A 278 18.58 -3.94 16.59
CA PHE A 278 18.39 -4.50 15.25
C PHE A 278 16.91 -4.81 14.99
N SER A 279 16.58 -5.10 13.72
CA SER A 279 15.22 -5.47 13.30
C SER A 279 14.71 -6.76 13.95
N ASP A 280 15.56 -7.72 14.29
CA ASP A 280 15.17 -8.92 15.06
C ASP A 280 14.86 -8.64 16.54
N GLY A 281 14.83 -7.36 16.94
CA GLY A 281 14.62 -6.93 18.31
C GLY A 281 15.85 -7.07 19.22
N SER A 282 16.94 -7.69 18.75
CA SER A 282 18.16 -7.82 19.55
C SER A 282 18.82 -6.46 19.78
N SER A 283 19.42 -6.28 20.95
CA SER A 283 20.13 -5.06 21.30
C SER A 283 21.52 -5.36 21.81
N HIS A 284 22.47 -4.51 21.41
CA HIS A 284 23.88 -4.67 21.72
C HIS A 284 24.47 -3.34 22.16
N LYS A 285 25.33 -3.42 23.17
CA LYS A 285 26.05 -2.27 23.68
C LYS A 285 27.40 -2.16 22.98
N PHE A 286 27.74 -0.99 22.44
CA PHE A 286 29.06 -0.75 21.87
C PHE A 286 29.68 0.57 22.34
N ILE A 287 31.01 0.62 22.27
CA ILE A 287 31.81 1.79 22.65
C ILE A 287 32.42 2.38 21.38
N LYS A 288 32.13 3.65 21.12
CA LYS A 288 32.79 4.47 20.09
C LYS A 288 34.04 5.12 20.68
N LYS A 289 35.20 4.88 20.07
CA LYS A 289 36.48 5.52 20.40
C LYS A 289 36.83 6.65 19.45
#